data_AF-A0A3R7FAE4-F1
#
_entry.id   AF-A0A3R7FAE4-F1
#
_cell.length_a   1.000
_cell.length_b   1.000
_cell.length_c   1.000
_cell.angle_alpha   90.00
_cell.angle_beta   90.00
_cell.angle_gamma   90.00
#
_symmetry.space_group_name_H-M   'P 1'
#
loop_
_entity.id
_entity.type
_entity.pdbx_description
1 polymer ?
#
loop_
_entity_poly.entity_id
_entity_poly.type
_entity_poly.pdbx_seq_one_letter_code
_entity_poly.pdbx_strand_id
1 'polypeptide(L)'
;MCFVFWLVVLRDEFLAYLKRHISTVEARWGIISEETFREELKGFLEKEFKLKVEKWAGFDGDGLVYGYPSQVKVDVAIHNKKIVLVEVKSHIRASDVYIFKRKAELYMRLTGKKPDRLLIVTPYTENKALEAAEKLGIEVYTKI
;
A
#
# COMPACT_ATOMS: atom_id res chain seq x y z
N MET A 1 -7.95 8.31 22.06
CA MET A 1 -8.75 9.20 21.18
C MET A 1 -7.96 9.83 20.02
N CYS A 2 -6.64 9.58 19.87
CA CYS A 2 -5.82 10.19 18.80
C CYS A 2 -5.75 9.42 17.47
N PHE A 3 -6.22 8.16 17.40
CA PHE A 3 -5.97 7.27 16.25
C PHE A 3 -6.96 7.45 15.08
N VAL A 4 -8.21 7.81 15.37
CA VAL A 4 -9.25 8.07 14.35
C VAL A 4 -9.02 9.40 13.64
N PHE A 5 -8.54 10.39 14.40
CA PHE A 5 -8.22 11.74 13.89
C PHE A 5 -7.12 11.70 12.83
N TRP A 6 -6.11 10.87 13.04
CA TRP A 6 -5.00 10.68 12.11
C TRP A 6 -5.44 10.01 10.79
N LEU A 7 -6.47 9.15 10.85
CA LEU A 7 -7.01 8.42 9.70
C LEU A 7 -7.83 9.33 8.78
N VAL A 8 -8.55 10.30 9.35
CA VAL A 8 -9.30 11.34 8.63
C VAL A 8 -8.34 12.38 8.02
N VAL A 9 -7.35 12.86 8.79
CA VAL A 9 -6.33 13.80 8.29
C VAL A 9 -5.48 13.15 7.19
N LEU A 10 -5.05 11.90 7.39
CA LEU A 10 -4.32 11.14 6.38
C LEU A 10 -5.16 10.87 5.14
N ARG A 11 -6.49 10.79 5.25
CA ARG A 11 -7.37 10.68 4.10
C ARG A 11 -7.48 12.02 3.35
N ASP A 12 -7.74 13.12 4.04
CA ASP A 12 -8.01 14.42 3.41
C ASP A 12 -6.75 15.05 2.79
N GLU A 13 -5.61 15.04 3.49
CA GLU A 13 -4.34 15.59 2.96
C GLU A 13 -3.80 14.73 1.82
N PHE A 14 -3.90 13.41 1.93
CA PHE A 14 -3.54 12.48 0.86
C PHE A 14 -4.45 12.64 -0.36
N LEU A 15 -5.76 12.77 -0.17
CA LEU A 15 -6.69 13.01 -1.27
C LEU A 15 -6.45 14.37 -1.91
N ALA A 16 -6.12 15.40 -1.14
CA ALA A 16 -5.75 16.71 -1.67
C ALA A 16 -4.43 16.64 -2.46
N TYR A 17 -3.44 15.90 -1.96
CA TYR A 17 -2.18 15.64 -2.65
C TYR A 17 -2.40 14.89 -3.96
N LEU A 18 -3.12 13.76 -3.91
CA LEU A 18 -3.50 12.99 -5.10
C LEU A 18 -4.29 13.86 -6.08
N LYS A 19 -5.28 14.64 -5.63
CA LYS A 19 -6.06 15.52 -6.50
C LYS A 19 -5.19 16.56 -7.20
N ARG A 20 -4.29 17.25 -6.48
CA ARG A 20 -3.36 18.25 -7.04
C ARG A 20 -2.35 17.67 -8.03
N HIS A 21 -1.82 16.48 -7.73
CA HIS A 21 -0.83 15.84 -8.59
C HIS A 21 -1.48 15.12 -9.77
N ILE A 22 -2.70 14.60 -9.61
CA ILE A 22 -3.48 14.04 -10.72
C ILE A 22 -3.95 15.16 -11.66
N SER A 23 -4.45 16.30 -11.15
CA SER A 23 -4.93 17.42 -12.00
C SER A 23 -3.83 18.15 -12.78
N THR A 24 -2.57 18.07 -12.32
CA THR A 24 -1.43 18.72 -12.99
C THR A 24 -0.79 17.79 -14.04
N VAL A 25 -1.02 16.47 -13.94
CA VAL A 25 -0.25 15.43 -14.64
C VAL A 25 -1.13 14.54 -15.54
N GLU A 26 -2.41 14.89 -15.78
CA GLU A 26 -3.32 14.13 -16.68
C GLU A 26 -2.71 13.79 -18.05
N ALA A 27 -1.72 14.55 -18.52
CA ALA A 27 -0.99 14.29 -19.78
C ALA A 27 0.21 13.31 -19.68
N ARG A 28 0.65 12.87 -18.48
CA ARG A 28 1.92 12.11 -18.31
C ARG A 28 1.84 10.87 -17.40
N TRP A 29 0.69 10.52 -16.84
CA TRP A 29 0.53 9.27 -16.07
C TRP A 29 0.76 7.99 -16.91
N GLY A 30 0.59 8.07 -18.24
CA GLY A 30 1.02 7.00 -19.15
C GLY A 30 2.54 6.90 -19.36
N ILE A 31 3.33 7.86 -18.83
CA ILE A 31 4.78 8.01 -19.03
C ILE A 31 5.55 7.86 -17.71
N ILE A 32 4.94 8.18 -16.56
CA ILE A 32 5.55 7.99 -15.23
C ILE A 32 5.48 6.50 -14.86
N SER A 33 6.63 5.90 -14.56
CA SER A 33 6.69 4.50 -14.11
C SER A 33 5.99 4.33 -12.75
N GLU A 34 5.43 3.14 -12.49
CA GLU A 34 4.90 2.80 -11.16
C GLU A 34 5.94 3.02 -10.04
N GLU A 35 7.23 2.90 -10.35
CA GLU A 35 8.30 3.12 -9.37
C GLU A 35 8.43 4.60 -8.99
N THR A 36 8.36 5.52 -9.96
CA THR A 36 8.39 6.96 -9.69
C THR A 36 7.18 7.39 -8.85
N PHE A 37 5.99 6.86 -9.18
CA PHE A 37 4.79 7.10 -8.38
C PHE A 37 4.93 6.57 -6.95
N ARG A 38 5.51 5.36 -6.81
CA ARG A 38 5.80 4.75 -5.50
C ARG A 38 6.78 5.60 -4.69
N GLU A 39 7.85 6.11 -5.31
CA GLU A 39 8.84 6.94 -4.64
C GLU A 39 8.27 8.30 -4.21
N GLU A 40 7.48 8.96 -5.06
CA GLU A 40 6.81 10.22 -4.72
C GLU A 40 5.84 10.03 -3.55
N LEU A 41 5.00 9.00 -3.61
CA LEU A 41 4.05 8.71 -2.53
C LEU A 41 4.73 8.30 -1.23
N LYS A 42 5.84 7.55 -1.30
CA LYS A 42 6.64 7.28 -0.12
C LYS A 42 7.21 8.56 0.49
N GLY A 43 7.77 9.44 -0.34
CA GLY A 43 8.28 10.73 0.13
C GLY A 43 7.20 11.58 0.79
N PHE A 44 5.98 11.56 0.26
CA PHE A 44 4.82 12.21 0.89
C PHE A 44 4.48 11.57 2.25
N LEU A 45 4.39 10.23 2.31
CA LEU A 45 4.10 9.50 3.56
C LEU A 45 5.16 9.75 4.64
N GLU A 46 6.44 9.83 4.25
CA GLU A 46 7.54 10.12 5.18
C GLU A 46 7.51 11.56 5.69
N LYS A 47 7.25 12.54 4.81
CA LYS A 47 7.27 13.96 5.15
C LYS A 47 6.07 14.40 5.99
N GLU A 48 4.85 14.10 5.53
CA GLU A 48 3.64 14.57 6.20
C GLU A 48 3.35 13.79 7.48
N PHE A 49 3.66 12.49 7.49
CA PHE A 49 3.24 11.60 8.57
C PHE A 49 4.37 11.12 9.48
N LYS A 50 5.63 11.51 9.19
CA LYS A 50 6.82 11.06 9.93
C LYS A 50 6.87 9.53 10.07
N LEU A 51 6.29 8.83 9.09
CA LEU A 51 6.32 7.37 8.99
C LEU A 51 7.60 6.99 8.27
N LYS A 52 8.44 6.15 8.87
CA LYS A 52 9.58 5.59 8.12
C LYS A 52 9.05 4.42 7.27
N VAL A 53 9.17 4.51 5.95
CA VAL A 53 8.75 3.43 5.03
C VAL A 53 9.99 2.71 4.52
N GLU A 54 10.18 1.47 4.93
CA GLU A 54 11.32 0.64 4.52
C GLU A 54 10.88 -0.43 3.51
N LYS A 55 11.71 -0.71 2.51
CA LYS A 55 11.50 -1.85 1.61
C LYS A 55 11.90 -3.13 2.35
N TRP A 56 10.97 -4.07 2.50
CA TRP A 56 11.29 -5.44 2.91
C TRP A 56 11.32 -6.36 1.68
N ALA A 57 12.27 -7.28 1.67
CA ALA A 57 12.37 -8.34 0.68
C ALA A 57 12.56 -9.69 1.38
N GLY A 58 11.90 -10.72 0.88
CA GLY A 58 12.01 -12.09 1.37
C GLY A 58 11.86 -13.09 0.24
N PHE A 59 12.55 -14.23 0.35
CA PHE A 59 12.44 -15.31 -0.61
C PHE A 59 11.30 -16.26 -0.19
N ASP A 60 10.33 -16.41 -1.07
CA ASP A 60 9.22 -17.34 -0.93
C ASP A 60 9.59 -18.67 -1.60
N GLY A 61 10.14 -19.61 -0.84
CA GLY A 61 10.52 -20.92 -1.35
C GLY A 61 9.33 -21.84 -1.66
N ASP A 62 8.21 -21.64 -0.98
CA ASP A 62 7.01 -22.47 -1.11
C ASP A 62 6.09 -22.01 -2.25
N GLY A 63 6.35 -20.83 -2.81
CA GLY A 63 5.50 -20.21 -3.82
C GLY A 63 4.14 -19.75 -3.29
N LEU A 64 4.04 -19.42 -2.01
CA LEU A 64 2.82 -18.89 -1.39
C LEU A 64 2.21 -17.72 -2.18
N VAL A 65 3.03 -16.75 -2.59
CA VAL A 65 2.58 -15.47 -3.15
C VAL A 65 2.25 -15.55 -4.63
N TYR A 66 3.09 -16.22 -5.43
CA TYR A 66 2.93 -16.27 -6.89
C TYR A 66 2.71 -17.67 -7.48
N GLY A 67 2.67 -18.71 -6.63
CA GLY A 67 2.52 -20.10 -7.07
C GLY A 67 3.83 -20.77 -7.49
N TYR A 68 4.97 -20.09 -7.34
CA TYR A 68 6.30 -20.63 -7.61
C TYR A 68 7.38 -19.90 -6.79
N PRO A 69 8.57 -20.51 -6.58
CA PRO A 69 9.62 -19.91 -5.78
C PRO A 69 10.09 -18.56 -6.32
N SER A 70 10.08 -17.52 -5.49
CA SER A 70 10.29 -16.15 -5.99
C SER A 70 10.73 -15.16 -4.92
N GLN A 71 11.38 -14.09 -5.35
CA GLN A 71 11.66 -12.93 -4.49
C GLN A 71 10.39 -12.07 -4.36
N VAL A 72 10.00 -11.78 -3.12
CA VAL A 72 8.81 -10.99 -2.80
C VAL A 72 9.24 -9.72 -2.09
N LYS A 73 8.65 -8.60 -2.51
CA LYS A 73 8.87 -7.28 -1.92
C LYS A 73 7.56 -6.68 -1.41
N VAL A 74 7.63 -6.05 -0.25
CA VAL A 74 6.54 -5.26 0.32
C VAL A 74 7.12 -4.05 1.05
N ASP A 75 6.41 -2.93 1.02
CA ASP A 75 6.79 -1.74 1.76
C ASP A 75 6.25 -1.83 3.19
N VAL A 76 7.08 -1.52 4.18
CA VAL A 76 6.76 -1.63 5.61
C VAL A 76 6.94 -0.28 6.26
N ALA A 77 5.88 0.23 6.88
CA ALA A 77 5.92 1.40 7.73
C ALA A 77 5.89 0.99 9.21
N ILE A 78 6.79 1.56 10.01
CA ILE A 78 6.79 1.37 11.47
C ILE A 78 6.52 2.70 12.15
N HIS A 79 5.47 2.74 12.98
CA HIS A 79 5.14 3.93 13.76
C HIS A 79 4.50 3.57 15.09
N ASN A 80 5.01 4.14 16.18
CA ASN A 80 4.56 3.85 17.55
C ASN A 80 4.47 2.34 17.83
N LYS A 81 5.49 1.59 17.41
CA LYS A 81 5.58 0.12 17.50
C LYS A 81 4.54 -0.67 16.70
N LYS A 82 3.70 0.00 15.89
CA LYS A 82 2.79 -0.67 14.96
C LYS A 82 3.46 -0.90 13.62
N ILE A 83 3.26 -2.08 13.07
CA ILE A 83 3.74 -2.53 11.76
C ILE A 83 2.59 -2.40 10.77
N VAL A 84 2.78 -1.56 9.75
CA VAL A 84 1.82 -1.39 8.66
C VAL A 84 2.51 -1.84 7.39
N LEU A 85 1.93 -2.82 6.69
CA LEU A 85 2.36 -3.11 5.32
C LEU A 85 1.61 -2.21 4.36
N VAL A 86 2.31 -1.69 3.36
CA VAL A 86 1.79 -0.76 2.38
C VAL A 86 2.06 -1.30 0.97
N GLU A 87 1.05 -1.25 0.11
CA GLU A 87 1.20 -1.47 -1.33
C GLU A 87 0.70 -0.23 -2.08
N VAL A 88 1.56 0.33 -2.92
CA VAL A 88 1.23 1.48 -3.76
C VAL A 88 1.08 1.01 -5.20
N LYS A 89 -0.06 1.28 -5.83
CA LYS A 89 -0.34 0.93 -7.24
C LYS A 89 -1.15 2.00 -7.95
N SER A 90 -0.89 2.21 -9.24
CA SER A 90 -1.65 3.15 -10.08
C SER A 90 -3.08 2.66 -10.35
N HIS A 91 -3.31 1.35 -10.33
CA HIS A 91 -4.61 0.71 -10.45
C HIS A 91 -4.61 -0.60 -9.68
N ILE A 92 -5.72 -0.95 -9.04
CA ILE A 92 -5.86 -2.25 -8.37
C ILE A 92 -7.09 -3.03 -8.84
N ARG A 93 -6.90 -4.34 -9.01
CA ARG A 93 -7.92 -5.37 -9.21
C ARG A 93 -8.03 -6.24 -7.97
N ALA A 94 -9.07 -7.08 -7.92
CA ALA A 94 -9.23 -8.04 -6.83
C ALA A 94 -7.99 -8.96 -6.68
N SER A 95 -7.36 -9.36 -7.78
CA SER A 95 -6.13 -10.16 -7.78
C SER A 95 -4.98 -9.49 -7.03
N ASP A 96 -4.85 -8.17 -7.15
CA ASP A 96 -3.79 -7.40 -6.48
C ASP A 96 -3.98 -7.42 -4.96
N VAL A 97 -5.23 -7.35 -4.51
CA VAL A 97 -5.61 -7.47 -3.10
C VAL A 97 -5.22 -8.84 -2.55
N TYR A 98 -5.54 -9.93 -3.27
CA TYR A 98 -5.15 -11.28 -2.87
C TYR A 98 -3.63 -11.48 -2.86
N ILE A 99 -2.91 -10.91 -3.84
CA ILE A 99 -1.44 -10.95 -3.85
C ILE A 99 -0.89 -10.23 -2.61
N PHE A 100 -1.38 -9.03 -2.33
CA PHE A 100 -0.92 -8.26 -1.17
C PHE A 100 -1.20 -8.99 0.15
N LYS A 101 -2.36 -9.65 0.28
CA LYS A 101 -2.67 -10.48 1.44
C LYS A 101 -1.64 -11.61 1.62
N ARG A 102 -1.28 -12.31 0.55
CA ARG A 102 -0.29 -13.40 0.59
C ARG A 102 1.11 -12.87 0.88
N LYS A 103 1.49 -11.69 0.39
CA LYS A 103 2.72 -11.01 0.80
C LYS A 103 2.75 -10.76 2.31
N ALA A 104 1.63 -10.33 2.90
CA ALA A 104 1.54 -10.11 4.33
C ALA A 104 1.69 -11.41 5.14
N GLU A 105 1.12 -12.50 4.66
CA GLU A 105 1.28 -13.83 5.26
C GLU A 105 2.74 -14.31 5.17
N LEU A 106 3.38 -14.14 4.02
CA LEU A 106 4.81 -14.45 3.86
C LEU A 106 5.67 -13.61 4.81
N TYR A 107 5.43 -12.30 4.89
CA TYR A 107 6.13 -11.41 5.82
C TYR A 107 6.01 -11.93 7.25
N MET A 108 4.81 -12.27 7.69
CA MET A 108 4.56 -12.79 9.04
C MET A 108 5.29 -14.12 9.27
N ARG A 109 5.26 -15.04 8.29
CA ARG A 109 5.95 -16.33 8.37
C ARG A 109 7.46 -16.17 8.50
N LEU A 110 8.07 -15.30 7.69
CA LEU A 110 9.53 -15.14 7.65
C LEU A 110 10.08 -14.27 8.78
N THR A 111 9.29 -13.34 9.31
CA THR A 111 9.75 -12.40 10.34
C THR A 111 9.25 -12.72 11.75
N GLY A 112 8.21 -13.56 11.89
CA GLY A 112 7.51 -13.80 13.14
C GLY A 112 6.68 -12.60 13.63
N LYS A 113 6.61 -11.51 12.85
CA LYS A 113 5.92 -10.27 13.22
C LYS A 113 4.61 -10.16 12.47
N LYS A 114 3.50 -10.06 13.21
CA LYS A 114 2.17 -9.84 12.62
C LYS A 114 1.98 -8.35 12.29
N PRO A 115 1.67 -7.98 11.03
CA PRO A 115 1.25 -6.62 10.72
C PRO A 115 -0.01 -6.23 11.47
N ASP A 116 -0.04 -5.03 12.04
CA ASP A 116 -1.22 -4.46 12.69
C ASP A 116 -2.28 -4.06 11.64
N ARG A 117 -1.84 -3.58 10.48
CA ARG A 117 -2.68 -3.08 9.39
C ARG A 117 -2.08 -3.42 8.03
N LEU A 118 -2.96 -3.56 7.04
CA LEU A 118 -2.62 -3.73 5.64
C LEU A 118 -3.26 -2.58 4.86
N LEU A 119 -2.44 -1.83 4.14
CA LEU A 119 -2.84 -0.61 3.46
C LEU A 119 -2.52 -0.70 1.97
N ILE A 120 -3.52 -0.44 1.11
CA ILE A 120 -3.33 -0.22 -0.32
C ILE A 120 -3.60 1.23 -0.64
N VAL A 121 -2.69 1.84 -1.40
CA VAL A 121 -2.75 3.23 -1.82
C VAL A 121 -2.83 3.27 -3.34
N THR A 122 -3.90 3.84 -3.88
CA THR A 122 -4.13 3.81 -5.32
C THR A 122 -5.03 4.96 -5.81
N PRO A 123 -4.78 5.56 -6.98
CA PRO A 123 -5.69 6.57 -7.53
C PRO A 123 -6.93 5.95 -8.17
N TYR A 124 -6.87 4.67 -8.59
CA TYR A 124 -7.94 3.99 -9.32
C TYR A 124 -8.16 2.57 -8.80
N THR A 125 -9.42 2.20 -8.61
CA THR A 125 -9.79 0.86 -8.10
C THR A 125 -11.09 0.39 -8.72
N GLU A 126 -11.20 -0.91 -8.96
CA GLU A 126 -12.44 -1.56 -9.37
C GLU A 126 -13.29 -1.93 -8.15
N ASN A 127 -14.62 -1.89 -8.25
CA ASN A 127 -15.52 -2.23 -7.14
C ASN A 127 -15.22 -3.60 -6.53
N LYS A 128 -14.88 -4.60 -7.35
CA LYS A 128 -14.50 -5.94 -6.89
C LYS A 128 -13.23 -5.94 -6.03
N ALA A 129 -12.30 -5.01 -6.27
CA ALA A 129 -11.10 -4.86 -5.45
C ALA A 129 -11.45 -4.30 -4.07
N LEU A 130 -12.36 -3.32 -4.00
CA LEU A 130 -12.87 -2.78 -2.74
C LEU A 130 -13.59 -3.86 -1.92
N GLU A 131 -14.48 -4.63 -2.54
CA GLU A 131 -15.18 -5.75 -1.89
C GLU A 131 -14.20 -6.81 -1.36
N ALA A 132 -13.16 -7.15 -2.13
CA ALA A 132 -12.13 -8.10 -1.72
C ALA A 132 -11.31 -7.54 -0.55
N ALA A 133 -10.95 -6.26 -0.59
CA ALA A 133 -10.14 -5.62 0.44
C ALA A 133 -10.89 -5.58 1.77
N GLU A 134 -12.17 -5.20 1.75
CA GLU A 134 -13.04 -5.24 2.93
C GLU A 134 -13.10 -6.63 3.55
N LYS A 135 -13.38 -7.67 2.75
CA LYS A 135 -13.45 -9.06 3.21
C LYS A 135 -12.14 -9.59 3.79
N LEU A 136 -11.00 -9.05 3.35
CA LEU A 136 -9.67 -9.50 3.76
C LEU A 136 -9.03 -8.63 4.85
N GLY A 137 -9.74 -7.59 5.32
CA GLY A 137 -9.25 -6.65 6.33
C GLY A 137 -8.11 -5.76 5.82
N ILE A 138 -8.20 -5.34 4.56
CA ILE A 138 -7.23 -4.46 3.89
C ILE A 138 -7.89 -3.11 3.66
N GLU A 139 -7.21 -2.06 4.08
CA GLU A 139 -7.67 -0.69 3.93
C GLU A 139 -7.24 -0.16 2.56
N VAL A 140 -8.16 0.47 1.83
CA VAL A 140 -7.89 1.05 0.50
C VAL A 140 -8.08 2.56 0.57
N TYR A 141 -7.01 3.30 0.26
CA TYR A 141 -7.05 4.74 0.10
C TYR A 141 -7.06 5.06 -1.39
N THR A 142 -8.19 5.59 -1.84
CA THR A 142 -8.46 5.88 -3.26
C THR A 142 -9.16 7.20 -3.46
N LYS A 143 -9.05 7.79 -4.66
CA LYS A 143 -9.58 9.12 -5.03
C LYS A 143 -11.11 9.22 -4.98
N ILE A 144 -11.83 8.09 -4.95
CA ILE A 144 -13.30 8.01 -5.03
C ILE A 144 -13.98 8.85 -3.95
#